data_AF-A0A2X2T3E6-F1
#
_entry.id   AF-A0A2X2T3E6-F1
#
_cell.length_a   1.000
_cell.length_b   1.000
_cell.length_c   1.000
_cell.angle_alpha   90.00
_cell.angle_beta   90.00
_cell.angle_gamma   90.00
#
_symmetry.space_group_name_H-M   'P 1'
#
loop_
_entity.id
_entity.type
_entity.pdbx_description
1 polymer ?
#
loop_
_entity_poly.entity_id
_entity_poly.type
_entity_poly.pdbx_seq_one_letter_code
_entity_poly.pdbx_strand_id
1 'polypeptide(L)'
;MNIKLLAVGKTDNPALQQLIDMYEKRLSYYINFELQLLPDIKNSKSLSEEQQKAKEGELILGNVASSHHLILLDERGKEFTSVAFADELQRK
;
A
#
# COMPACT_ATOMS: atom_id res chain seq x y z
N MET A 1 -12.01 -8.72 8.97
CA MET A 1 -11.45 -7.44 8.53
C MET A 1 -10.83 -7.64 7.15
N ASN A 2 -11.11 -6.76 6.19
CA ASN A 2 -10.52 -6.78 4.85
C ASN A 2 -9.46 -5.69 4.79
N ILE A 3 -8.21 -6.02 4.48
CA ILE A 3 -7.13 -5.05 4.32
C ILE A 3 -6.53 -5.23 2.92
N LYS A 4 -6.53 -4.14 2.15
CA LYS A 4 -5.84 -4.06 0.87
C LYS A 4 -4.67 -3.11 1.00
N LEU A 5 -3.45 -3.60 0.71
CA LEU A 5 -2.26 -2.79 0.58
C LEU A 5 -2.03 -2.47 -0.90
N LEU A 6 -2.18 -1.20 -1.26
CA LEU A 6 -1.83 -0.70 -2.59
C LEU A 6 -0.37 -0.21 -2.55
N ALA A 7 0.46 -0.72 -3.45
CA ALA A 7 1.85 -0.26 -3.61
C ALA A 7 2.15 0.01 -5.10
N VAL A 8 2.94 1.04 -5.38
CA VAL A 8 3.37 1.38 -6.75
C VAL A 8 4.70 0.70 -7.05
N GLY A 9 4.76 0.03 -8.20
CA GLY A 9 5.94 -0.72 -8.64
C GLY A 9 6.06 -2.07 -7.93
N LYS A 10 6.93 -2.91 -8.47
CA LYS A 10 7.29 -4.20 -7.87
C LYS A 10 8.74 -4.16 -7.37
N THR A 11 9.02 -4.90 -6.30
CA THR A 11 10.40 -5.18 -5.92
C THR A 11 11.05 -6.08 -6.97
N ASP A 12 12.29 -5.77 -7.35
CA ASP A 12 13.15 -6.63 -8.17
C ASP A 12 14.05 -7.52 -7.31
N ASN A 13 14.09 -7.29 -6.00
CA ASN A 13 14.86 -8.07 -5.04
C ASN A 13 14.12 -9.37 -4.64
N PRO A 14 14.65 -10.56 -4.99
CA PRO A 14 13.99 -11.84 -4.70
C PRO A 14 13.87 -12.14 -3.21
N ALA A 15 14.83 -11.68 -2.39
CA ALA A 15 14.79 -11.92 -0.94
C ALA A 15 13.63 -11.14 -0.30
N LEU A 16 13.36 -9.92 -0.76
CA LEU A 16 12.20 -9.15 -0.29
C LEU A 16 10.89 -9.82 -0.70
N GLN A 17 10.81 -10.33 -1.94
CA GLN A 17 9.61 -11.04 -2.40
C GLN A 17 9.32 -12.26 -1.50
N GLN A 18 10.34 -13.07 -1.19
CA GLN A 18 10.19 -14.22 -0.30
C GLN A 18 9.70 -13.84 1.10
N LEU A 19 10.21 -12.73 1.66
CA LEU A 19 9.78 -12.24 2.96
C LEU A 19 8.32 -11.73 2.91
N ILE A 20 7.95 -10.97 1.88
CA ILE A 20 6.59 -10.48 1.68
C ILE A 20 5.62 -11.65 1.61
N ASP A 21 5.88 -12.65 0.75
CA ASP A 21 5.03 -13.83 0.59
C ASP A 21 4.86 -14.59 1.92
N MET A 22 5.93 -14.68 2.71
CA MET A 22 5.90 -15.31 4.03
C MET A 22 4.96 -14.58 4.99
N TYR A 23 5.02 -13.25 5.04
CA TYR A 23 4.16 -12.46 5.92
C TYR A 23 2.71 -12.40 5.42
N GLU A 24 2.49 -12.29 4.11
CA GLU A 24 1.16 -12.37 3.50
C GLU A 24 0.48 -13.70 3.84
N LYS A 25 1.20 -14.82 3.70
CA LYS A 25 0.68 -16.14 4.09
C LYS A 25 0.38 -16.24 5.59
N ARG A 26 1.14 -15.57 6.45
CA ARG A 26 0.85 -15.53 7.90
C ARG A 26 -0.39 -14.70 8.19
N LEU A 27 -0.57 -13.56 7.51
CA LEU A 27 -1.72 -12.67 7.69
C LEU A 27 -3.03 -13.29 7.19
N SER A 28 -3.00 -14.08 6.12
CA SER A 28 -4.20 -14.66 5.51
C SER A 28 -4.99 -15.60 6.44
N TYR A 29 -4.37 -16.13 7.50
CA TYR A 29 -5.07 -16.92 8.52
C TYR A 29 -5.95 -16.07 9.46
N TYR A 30 -5.69 -14.76 9.55
CA TYR A 30 -6.36 -13.87 10.51
C TYR A 30 -7.27 -12.84 9.82
N ILE A 31 -6.87 -12.39 8.64
CA ILE A 31 -7.56 -11.33 7.89
C ILE A 31 -7.58 -11.66 6.41
N ASN A 32 -8.57 -11.12 5.70
CA ASN A 32 -8.53 -11.12 4.25
C ASN A 32 -7.58 -10.00 3.79
N PHE A 33 -6.31 -10.35 3.63
CA PHE A 33 -5.25 -9.45 3.19
C PHE A 33 -4.99 -9.62 1.69
N GLU A 34 -4.86 -8.50 0.98
CA GLU A 34 -4.52 -8.47 -0.43
C GLU A 34 -3.42 -7.42 -0.66
N LEU A 35 -2.28 -7.85 -1.20
CA LEU A 35 -1.26 -6.93 -1.75
C LEU A 35 -1.51 -6.73 -3.24
N GLN A 36 -1.83 -5.49 -3.64
CA GLN A 36 -2.03 -5.14 -5.04
C GLN A 36 -0.92 -4.19 -5.49
N LEU A 37 -0.09 -4.67 -6.42
CA LEU A 37 0.98 -3.90 -7.04
C LEU A 37 0.44 -3.15 -8.27
N LEU A 38 0.55 -1.82 -8.24
CA LEU A 38 0.20 -0.95 -9.34
C LEU A 38 1.40 -0.80 -10.29
N PRO A 39 1.17 -0.77 -11.61
CA PRO A 39 2.26 -0.65 -12.58
C PRO A 39 2.97 0.70 -12.47
N ASP A 40 4.26 0.72 -12.79
CA ASP A 40 5.01 1.97 -12.93
C ASP A 40 4.42 2.87 -14.02
N ILE A 41 4.54 4.19 -13.81
CA ILE A 41 4.08 5.17 -14.79
C ILE A 41 4.96 5.10 -16.05
N LYS A 42 4.32 4.82 -17.20
CA LYS A 42 4.99 4.83 -18.50
C LYS A 42 5.57 6.22 -18.79
N ASN A 43 6.80 6.24 -19.33
CA ASN A 43 7.53 7.45 -19.70
C ASN A 43 7.76 8.42 -18.52
N SER A 44 7.83 7.93 -17.27
CA SER A 44 8.06 8.76 -16.08
C SER A 44 9.26 9.71 -16.21
N LYS A 45 10.35 9.29 -16.85
CA LYS A 45 11.55 10.11 -17.10
C LYS A 45 11.30 11.38 -17.91
N SER A 46 10.20 11.46 -18.66
CA SER A 46 9.81 12.64 -19.45
C SER A 46 8.85 13.58 -18.72
N LEU A 47 8.41 13.20 -17.51
CA LEU A 47 7.43 13.93 -16.72
C LEU A 47 8.13 14.65 -15.56
N SER A 48 7.62 15.83 -15.19
CA SER A 48 8.03 16.48 -13.94
C SER A 48 7.59 15.65 -12.73
N GLU A 49 8.20 15.89 -11.57
CA GLU A 49 7.81 15.23 -10.31
C GLU A 49 6.31 15.43 -10.00
N GLU A 50 5.79 16.64 -10.20
CA GLU A 50 4.36 16.94 -10.01
C GLU A 50 3.46 16.13 -10.95
N GLN A 51 3.87 15.98 -12.22
CA GLN A 51 3.13 15.18 -13.20
C GLN A 51 3.20 13.68 -12.88
N GLN A 52 4.33 13.20 -12.34
CA GLN A 52 4.46 11.83 -11.88
C GLN A 52 3.51 11.57 -10.70
N LYS A 53 3.53 12.44 -9.68
CA LYS A 53 2.64 12.36 -8.51
C LYS A 53 1.16 12.42 -8.90
N ALA A 54 0.79 13.29 -9.83
CA ALA A 54 -0.59 13.38 -10.31
C ALA A 54 -1.05 12.07 -10.98
N LYS A 55 -0.23 11.49 -11.86
CA LYS A 55 -0.57 10.23 -12.54
C LYS A 55 -0.59 9.04 -11.60
N GLU A 56 0.32 8.97 -10.64
CA GLU A 56 0.28 7.93 -9.60
C GLU A 56 -0.96 8.07 -8.72
N GLY A 57 -1.31 9.31 -8.34
CA GLY A 57 -2.53 9.60 -7.60
C GLY A 57 -3.79 9.15 -8.33
N GLU A 58 -3.91 9.44 -9.63
CA GLU A 58 -5.02 8.95 -10.46
C GLU A 58 -5.09 7.42 -10.48
N LEU A 59 -3.94 6.74 -10.60
CA LEU A 59 -3.86 5.28 -10.61
C LEU A 59 -4.29 4.67 -9.27
N ILE A 60 -3.84 5.24 -8.15
CA ILE A 60 -4.22 4.82 -6.80
C ILE A 60 -5.72 5.05 -6.59
N LEU A 61 -6.22 6.23 -6.92
CA LEU A 61 -7.62 6.60 -6.73
C LEU A 61 -8.57 5.75 -7.59
N GLY A 62 -8.13 5.28 -8.76
CA GLY A 62 -8.88 4.33 -9.58
C GLY A 62 -9.10 2.95 -8.91
N ASN A 63 -8.36 2.64 -7.85
CA ASN A 63 -8.45 1.38 -7.11
C ASN A 63 -9.10 1.52 -5.72
N VAL A 64 -9.64 2.70 -5.39
CA VAL A 64 -10.33 2.93 -4.12
C VAL A 64 -11.79 3.31 -4.32
N ALA A 65 -12.65 2.90 -3.39
CA ALA A 65 -14.04 3.28 -3.34
C ALA A 65 -14.26 4.29 -2.19
N SER A 66 -15.30 5.11 -2.30
CA SER A 66 -15.68 6.07 -1.25
C SER A 66 -16.04 5.43 0.09
N SER A 67 -16.40 4.15 0.08
CA SER A 67 -16.67 3.36 1.28
C SER A 67 -15.42 2.84 1.98
N HIS A 68 -14.24 2.93 1.35
CA HIS A 68 -13.00 2.47 1.95
C HIS A 68 -12.49 3.47 3.01
N HIS A 69 -11.97 2.92 4.11
CA HIS A 69 -11.14 3.69 5.02
C HIS A 69 -9.71 3.70 4.49
N LEU A 70 -9.17 4.88 4.17
CA LEU A 70 -7.86 5.03 3.56
C LEU A 70 -6.81 5.40 4.61
N ILE A 71 -5.73 4.63 4.66
CA ILE A 71 -4.54 4.91 5.46
C ILE A 71 -3.39 5.17 4.48
N LEU A 72 -2.85 6.39 4.49
CA LEU A 72 -1.67 6.75 3.73
C LEU A 72 -0.43 6.53 4.59
N LEU A 73 0.56 5.82 4.03
CA LEU A 73 1.88 5.70 4.64
C LEU A 73 2.74 6.87 4.16
N ASP A 74 3.08 7.78 5.07
CA ASP A 74 3.80 9.02 4.79
C ASP A 74 4.80 9.27 5.92
N GLU A 75 6.02 9.72 5.59
CA GLU A 75 7.08 9.95 6.58
C GLU A 75 6.78 11.11 7.54
N ARG A 76 5.82 11.99 7.19
CA ARG A 76 5.30 13.07 8.05
C ARG A 76 3.96 12.70 8.69
N GLY A 77 3.55 11.44 8.56
CA GLY A 77 2.33 10.91 9.14
C GLY A 77 2.37 10.77 10.65
N LYS A 78 1.31 10.20 11.21
CA LYS A 78 1.27 9.86 12.63
C LYS A 78 2.11 8.61 12.87
N GLU A 79 3.07 8.70 13.78
CA GLU A 79 3.82 7.54 14.26
C GLU A 79 3.00 6.75 15.29
N PHE A 80 3.07 5.43 15.18
CA PHE A 80 2.45 4.51 16.12
C PHE A 80 3.48 3.51 16.64
N THR A 81 3.38 3.17 17.92
CA THR A 81 3.96 1.90 18.40
C THR A 81 3.12 0.74 17.89
N SER A 82 3.66 -0.48 17.90
CA SER A 82 2.91 -1.67 17.41
C SER A 82 1.59 -1.88 18.15
N VAL A 83 1.56 -1.65 19.48
CA VAL A 83 0.34 -1.76 20.28
C VAL A 83 -0.66 -0.66 19.91
N ALA A 84 -0.20 0.60 19.78
CA ALA A 84 -1.07 1.70 19.41
C ALA A 84 -1.65 1.55 18.00
N PHE A 85 -0.88 0.99 17.06
CA PHE A 85 -1.37 0.70 15.71
C PHE A 85 -2.44 -0.42 15.72
N ALA A 86 -2.24 -1.47 16.52
CA ALA A 86 -3.23 -2.53 16.68
C ALA A 86 -4.55 -1.99 17.28
N ASP A 87 -4.45 -1.13 18.29
CA ASP A 87 -5.62 -0.47 18.87
C ASP A 87 -6.33 0.44 17.86
N GLU A 88 -5.58 1.22 17.07
CA GLU A 88 -6.18 2.06 16.03
C GLU A 88 -6.89 1.22 14.97
N LEU A 89 -6.30 0.10 14.52
CA LEU A 89 -6.93 -0.82 13.59
C LEU A 89 -8.21 -1.47 14.15
N GLN A 90 -8.25 -1.75 15.45
CA GLN A 90 -9.41 -2.38 16.08
C GLN A 90 -10.59 -1.42 16.32
N ARG A 91 -10.31 -0.11 16.45
CA ARG A 91 -11.35 0.92 16.63
C ARG A 91 -12.08 1.27 15.33
N LYS A 92 -11.60 0.77 14.18
CA LYS A 92 -12.15 1.02 12.84
C LYS A 92 -12.89 -0.22 12.34
#